data_AF-A0A2G9ZSC0-F1
#
_entry.id   AF-A0A2G9ZSC0-F1
#
_cell.length_a   1.000
_cell.length_b   1.000
_cell.length_c   1.000
_cell.angle_alpha   90.00
_cell.angle_beta   90.00
_cell.angle_gamma   90.00
#
_symmetry.space_group_name_H-M   'P 1'
#
loop_
_entity.id
_entity.type
_entity.pdbx_description
1 polymer ?
#
loop_
_entity_poly.entity_id
_entity_poly.type
_entity_poly.pdbx_seq_one_letter_code
_entity_poly.pdbx_strand_id
1 'polypeptide(L)'
;MNWLSKKTKDQRGFTLIEIAIVLVIIGLLIGGVLKGQGMIYNSKIKRYQADIDGIRAAYYAYFDRYGYYPGDDNTANARWGAVNGNANGQIA
;
A
#
# COMPACT_ATOMS: atom_id res chain seq x y z
N MET A 1 13.39 -57.87 -47.07
CA MET A 1 12.12 -57.93 -46.32
C MET A 1 12.09 -56.73 -45.37
N ASN A 2 11.59 -55.57 -45.81
CA ASN A 2 11.60 -54.36 -44.96
C ASN A 2 10.27 -54.23 -44.22
N TRP A 3 10.25 -54.73 -42.98
CA TRP A 3 9.18 -54.52 -42.01
C TRP A 3 9.52 -53.30 -41.15
N LEU A 4 9.16 -52.11 -41.61
CA LEU A 4 9.15 -50.91 -40.76
C LEU A 4 7.81 -50.20 -40.93
N SER A 5 6.78 -50.76 -40.27
CA SER A 5 5.52 -50.06 -40.05
C SER A 5 5.76 -48.94 -39.04
N LYS A 6 5.78 -47.71 -39.55
CA LYS A 6 5.98 -46.49 -38.75
C LYS A 6 4.68 -46.25 -37.95
N LYS A 7 4.69 -46.51 -36.64
CA LYS A 7 3.59 -46.06 -35.77
C LYS A 7 3.56 -44.53 -35.79
N THR A 8 2.61 -43.95 -36.50
CA THR A 8 2.22 -42.55 -36.36
C THR A 8 1.65 -42.37 -34.96
N LYS A 9 2.33 -41.59 -34.12
CA LYS A 9 1.76 -41.16 -32.84
C LYS A 9 0.63 -40.19 -33.17
N ASP A 10 -0.60 -40.53 -32.78
CA ASP A 10 -1.72 -39.58 -32.85
C ASP A 10 -1.39 -38.38 -31.98
N GLN A 11 -1.12 -37.24 -32.61
CA GLN A 11 -1.08 -35.96 -31.92
C GLN A 11 -2.51 -35.56 -31.62
N ARG A 12 -2.98 -35.91 -30.42
CA ARG A 12 -4.26 -35.42 -29.91
C ARG A 12 -4.10 -33.93 -29.64
N GLY A 13 -4.68 -33.09 -30.52
CA GLY A 13 -4.79 -31.66 -30.29
C GLY A 13 -5.69 -31.36 -29.09
N PHE A 14 -5.52 -30.19 -28.49
CA PHE A 14 -6.39 -29.70 -27.42
C PHE A 14 -7.82 -29.50 -27.94
N THR A 15 -8.79 -29.83 -27.09
CA THR A 15 -10.20 -29.58 -27.35
C THR A 15 -10.53 -28.09 -27.19
N LEU A 16 -11.56 -27.64 -27.90
CA LEU A 16 -12.07 -26.26 -27.73
C LEU A 16 -12.52 -25.99 -26.29
N ILE A 17 -13.03 -27.01 -25.60
CA ILE A 17 -13.52 -26.86 -24.22
C ILE A 17 -12.37 -26.70 -23.21
N GLU A 18 -11.22 -27.34 -23.45
CA GLU A 18 -10.02 -27.15 -22.61
C GLU A 18 -9.54 -25.71 -22.69
N ILE A 19 -9.46 -25.12 -23.88
CA ILE A 19 -9.06 -23.71 -24.03
C ILE A 19 -10.15 -22.76 -23.50
N ALA A 20 -11.43 -23.10 -23.67
CA ALA A 20 -12.54 -22.28 -23.16
C ALA A 20 -12.51 -22.13 -21.63
N ILE A 21 -12.30 -23.22 -20.89
CA ILE A 21 -12.23 -23.17 -19.42
C ILE A 21 -10.99 -22.41 -18.96
N VAL A 22 -9.86 -22.57 -19.65
CA VAL A 22 -8.62 -21.85 -19.33
C VAL A 22 -8.81 -20.33 -19.49
N LEU A 23 -9.44 -19.88 -20.58
CA LEU A 23 -9.71 -18.46 -20.79
C LEU A 23 -10.66 -17.89 -19.73
N VAL A 24 -11.66 -18.66 -19.29
CA VAL A 24 -12.55 -18.27 -18.18
C VAL A 24 -11.77 -18.09 -16.88
N ILE A 25 -10.92 -19.05 -16.52
CA ILE A 25 -10.11 -18.97 -15.29
C ILE A 25 -9.18 -17.76 -15.34
N ILE A 26 -8.49 -17.52 -16.47
CA ILE A 26 -7.62 -16.34 -16.63
C ILE A 26 -8.43 -15.04 -16.48
N GLY A 27 -9.61 -14.95 -17.11
CA GLY A 27 -10.49 -13.79 -16.99
C GLY A 27 -10.92 -13.50 -15.55
N LEU A 28 -11.29 -14.55 -14.80
CA LEU A 28 -11.67 -14.43 -13.39
C LEU A 28 -10.48 -14.03 -12.50
N LEU A 29 -9.29 -14.60 -12.75
CA LEU A 29 -8.08 -14.27 -11.99
C LEU A 29 -7.67 -12.81 -12.20
N ILE A 30 -7.66 -12.32 -13.45
CA ILE A 30 -7.33 -10.92 -13.74
C ILE A 30 -8.34 -9.97 -13.08
N GLY A 31 -9.64 -10.28 -13.16
CA GLY A 31 -10.68 -9.50 -12.49
C GLY A 31 -10.48 -9.42 -10.97
N GLY A 32 -10.09 -10.54 -10.34
CA GLY A 32 -9.77 -10.59 -8.91
C GLY A 32 -8.53 -9.78 -8.53
N VAL A 33 -7.44 -9.88 -9.29
CA VAL A 33 -6.17 -9.19 -9.01
C VAL A 33 -6.32 -7.68 -9.11
N LEU A 34 -6.98 -7.17 -10.15
CA LEU A 34 -7.16 -5.71 -10.33
C LEU A 34 -7.92 -5.08 -9.16
N LYS A 35 -8.98 -5.74 -8.68
CA LYS A 35 -9.73 -5.30 -7.50
C LYS A 35 -8.87 -5.38 -6.23
N GLY A 36 -8.04 -6.42 -6.09
CA GLY A 36 -7.10 -6.58 -4.99
C GLY A 36 -6.04 -5.47 -4.94
N GLN A 37 -5.49 -5.09 -6.10
CA GLN A 37 -4.51 -4.01 -6.19
C GLN A 37 -5.10 -2.66 -5.76
N GLY A 38 -6.31 -2.32 -6.22
CA GLY A 38 -7.01 -1.11 -5.80
C GLY A 38 -7.29 -1.07 -4.29
N MET A 39 -7.63 -2.22 -3.68
CA MET A 39 -7.81 -2.33 -2.24
C MET A 39 -6.52 -2.05 -1.47
N ILE A 40 -5.39 -2.65 -1.89
CA ILE A 40 -4.08 -2.43 -1.26
C ILE A 40 -3.68 -0.96 -1.35
N TYR A 41 -3.87 -0.33 -2.51
CA TYR A 41 -3.57 1.09 -2.71
C TYR A 41 -4.41 1.98 -1.78
N ASN A 42 -5.72 1.74 -1.70
CA ASN A 42 -6.60 2.47 -0.78
C ASN A 42 -6.21 2.27 0.68
N SER A 43 -5.81 1.07 1.09
CA SER A 43 -5.31 0.81 2.45
C SER A 43 -4.04 1.59 2.76
N LYS A 44 -3.12 1.76 1.79
CA LYS A 44 -1.94 2.61 1.94
C LYS A 44 -2.34 4.07 2.16
N ILE A 45 -3.26 4.59 1.35
CA ILE A 45 -3.78 5.97 1.52
C ILE A 45 -4.38 6.17 2.90
N LYS A 46 -5.22 5.23 3.37
CA LYS A 46 -5.82 5.31 4.70
C LYS A 46 -4.79 5.31 5.82
N ARG A 47 -3.72 4.52 5.67
CA ARG A 47 -2.61 4.53 6.64
C ARG A 47 -1.89 5.87 6.66
N TYR A 48 -1.60 6.46 5.50
CA TYR A 48 -1.00 7.80 5.43
C TYR A 48 -1.89 8.87 6.05
N GLN A 49 -3.21 8.79 5.86
CA GLN A 49 -4.17 9.68 6.51
C GLN A 49 -4.12 9.52 8.03
N ALA A 50 -4.14 8.28 8.53
CA ALA A 50 -4.03 8.01 9.97
C ALA A 50 -2.71 8.52 10.56
N ASP A 51 -1.59 8.39 9.86
CA ASP A 51 -0.30 8.93 10.30
C ASP A 51 -0.35 10.46 10.38
N ILE A 52 -0.93 11.15 9.39
CA ILE A 52 -1.12 12.61 9.39
C ILE A 52 -2.02 13.05 10.55
N ASP A 53 -3.14 12.36 10.75
CA ASP A 53 -4.07 12.69 11.83
C ASP A 53 -3.44 12.43 13.21
N GLY A 54 -2.61 11.39 13.33
CA GLY A 54 -1.80 11.15 14.53
C GLY A 54 -0.80 12.27 14.82
N ILE A 55 -0.10 12.76 13.78
CA ILE A 55 0.82 13.90 13.91
C ILE A 55 0.05 15.17 14.31
N ARG A 56 -1.10 15.45 13.69
CA ARG A 56 -1.95 16.59 14.04
C ARG A 56 -2.44 16.52 15.48
N ALA A 57 -2.89 15.34 15.92
CA ALA A 57 -3.32 15.14 17.30
C ALA A 57 -2.16 15.40 18.27
N ALA A 58 -0.96 14.88 18.01
CA ALA A 58 0.21 15.14 18.83
C ALA A 58 0.60 16.62 18.84
N TYR A 59 0.52 17.29 17.69
CA TYR A 59 0.80 18.71 17.55
C TYR A 59 -0.10 19.58 18.43
N TYR A 60 -1.42 19.36 18.37
CA TYR A 60 -2.37 20.11 19.20
C TYR A 60 -2.32 19.67 20.67
N ALA A 61 -2.09 18.39 20.97
CA ALA A 61 -1.90 17.93 22.35
C ALA A 61 -0.70 18.61 23.02
N TYR A 62 0.38 18.89 22.27
CA TYR A 62 1.50 19.67 22.77
C TYR A 62 1.08 21.10 23.09
N PHE A 63 0.35 21.75 22.17
CA PHE A 63 -0.17 23.10 22.37
C PHE A 63 -1.10 23.18 23.59
N ASP A 64 -2.05 22.26 23.73
CA ASP A 64 -2.98 22.21 24.86
C ASP A 64 -2.25 22.02 26.20
N ARG A 65 -1.16 21.25 26.19
CA ARG A 65 -0.37 20.97 27.40
C ARG A 65 0.55 22.11 27.80
N TYR A 66 1.10 22.85 26.83
CA TYR A 66 2.22 23.76 27.05
C TYR A 66 1.96 25.22 26.67
N GLY A 67 0.88 25.50 25.95
CA GLY A 67 0.51 26.84 25.48
C GLY A 67 1.33 27.35 24.29
N TYR A 68 2.22 26.53 23.73
CA TYR A 68 3.10 26.86 22.61
C TYR A 68 3.06 25.76 21.57
N TYR A 69 3.30 26.10 20.30
CA TYR A 69 3.44 25.08 19.28
C TYR A 69 4.79 24.35 19.41
N PRO A 70 4.87 23.04 19.07
CA PRO A 70 6.13 22.32 19.08
C PRO A 70 7.11 22.95 18.08
N GLY A 71 8.33 23.26 18.54
CA GLY A 71 9.34 24.00 17.77
C GLY A 71 9.34 25.52 18.02
N ASP A 72 8.24 26.07 18.53
CA ASP A 72 8.12 27.50 18.92
C ASP A 72 8.19 27.69 20.45
N ASP A 73 8.05 26.63 21.25
CA ASP A 73 8.16 26.67 22.73
C ASP A 73 9.54 27.22 23.19
N ASN A 74 9.53 28.37 23.85
CA ASN A 74 10.71 29.03 24.41
C ASN A 74 11.23 28.39 25.72
N THR A 75 10.52 27.39 26.25
CA THR A 75 10.91 26.59 27.42
C THR A 75 11.22 25.13 27.07
N ALA A 76 11.32 24.80 25.79
CA ALA A 76 11.55 23.43 25.31
C ALA A 76 12.83 22.79 25.87
N ASN A 77 13.90 23.57 26.07
CA ASN A 77 15.17 23.10 26.62
C ASN A 77 15.02 22.57 28.05
N ALA A 78 14.26 23.28 28.89
CA ALA A 78 14.04 22.87 30.28
C ALA A 78 13.21 21.59 30.39
N ARG A 79 12.33 21.32 29.42
CA ARG A 79 11.41 20.18 29.43
C ARG A 79 11.96 18.94 28.71
N TRP A 80 12.68 19.16 27.61
CA TRP A 80 13.05 18.12 26.65
C TRP A 80 14.54 18.10 26.31
N GLY A 81 15.35 19.04 26.82
CA GLY A 81 16.73 19.22 26.38
C GLY A 81 16.86 19.69 24.93
N ALA A 82 15.76 20.14 24.32
CA ALA A 82 15.71 20.62 22.94
C ALA A 82 16.17 22.09 22.82
N VAL A 83 16.35 22.58 21.60
CA VAL A 83 16.59 24.01 21.36
C VAL A 83 15.29 24.78 21.64
N ASN A 84 15.38 25.91 22.33
CA ASN A 84 14.23 26.78 22.58
C ASN A 84 13.79 27.49 21.29
N GLY A 85 12.48 27.56 21.08
CA GLY A 85 11.86 28.45 20.10
C GLY A 85 11.82 29.90 20.60
N ASN A 86 11.14 30.76 19.84
CA ASN A 86 11.02 32.18 20.14
C ASN A 86 9.62 32.60 20.64
N ALA A 87 8.68 31.65 20.77
CA ALA A 87 7.32 31.83 21.24
C ALA A 87 6.54 32.90 20.48
N ASN A 88 6.78 33.02 19.17
CA ASN A 88 6.13 34.04 18.33
C ASN A 88 4.86 33.55 17.63
N GLY A 89 4.43 32.32 17.88
CA GLY A 89 3.26 31.68 17.28
C GLY A 89 3.50 31.16 15.87
N GLN A 90 4.75 31.18 15.37
CA GLN A 90 5.13 30.71 14.06
C GLN A 90 6.23 29.67 14.17
N ILE A 91 6.09 28.55 13.45
CA ILE A 91 7.17 27.59 13.28
C ILE A 91 7.81 27.92 11.92
N ALA A 92 9.01 28.48 11.94
CA ALA A 92 9.79 28.84 10.75
C ALA A 92 11.08 28.02 10.66
#